data_AF-A0A821R4Y6-F1
#
_entry.id   AF-A0A821R4Y6-F1
#
_cell.length_a   1.000
_cell.length_b   1.000
_cell.length_c   1.000
_cell.angle_alpha   90.00
_cell.angle_beta   90.00
_cell.angle_gamma   90.00
#
_symmetry.space_group_name_H-M   'P 1'
#
loop_
_entity.id
_entity.type
_entity.pdbx_description
1 polymer ?
#
loop_
_entity_poly.entity_id
_entity_poly.type
_entity_poly.pdbx_seq_one_letter_code
_entity_poly.pdbx_strand_id
1 'polypeptide(L)'
;DAATVNKSCPLPSQLESKYDFDWKSKSHEWSNTNAKSDFLQFTLSWTPTYCASLSQAARDHEFQCRSSNNFGFIVHGLWPQASKALSVRDHPRNCRNEQQLNATLIKRFYCMMPSEHLIQSEWEKHGTCQFTTATDYFLTIENIYQSLNIPDIRSINNPTATTIKNSFLSLNPKLFSSAIQVSMDSSNRLKEVNICYKLDKQFVSCSS
;
A
#
# COMPACT_ATOMS: atom_id res chain seq x y z
N ASP A 1 -24.83 1.37 13.64
CA ASP A 1 -24.30 0.08 14.11
C ASP A 1 -23.17 -0.39 13.20
N ALA A 2 -21.93 -0.08 13.59
CA ALA A 2 -20.74 -0.53 12.90
C ALA A 2 -20.48 -1.98 13.30
N ALA A 3 -21.04 -2.91 12.52
CA ALA A 3 -20.68 -4.32 12.61
C ALA A 3 -19.24 -4.48 12.12
N THR A 4 -18.27 -4.31 13.01
CA THR A 4 -16.95 -4.91 12.85
C THR A 4 -17.13 -6.41 12.89
N VAL A 5 -17.39 -7.01 11.72
CA VAL A 5 -17.08 -8.43 11.51
C VAL A 5 -15.62 -8.55 11.87
N ASN A 6 -15.34 -9.20 13.00
CA ASN A 6 -13.99 -9.58 13.40
C ASN A 6 -13.56 -10.65 12.38
N LYS A 7 -13.15 -10.21 11.19
CA LYS A 7 -12.72 -11.09 10.11
C LYS A 7 -11.42 -11.70 10.57
N SER A 8 -11.51 -12.93 11.09
CA SER A 8 -10.34 -13.75 11.29
C SER A 8 -9.57 -13.79 9.97
N CYS A 9 -8.31 -13.43 10.00
CA CYS A 9 -7.40 -13.58 8.89
C CYS A 9 -6.48 -14.77 9.21
N PRO A 10 -6.93 -16.01 8.91
CA PRO A 10 -6.08 -17.18 9.11
C PRO A 10 -4.82 -17.04 8.25
N LEU A 11 -3.68 -16.92 8.93
CA LEU A 11 -2.37 -16.86 8.31
C LEU A 11 -1.97 -18.22 7.72
N PRO A 12 -1.10 -18.25 6.69
CA PRO A 12 -0.52 -19.51 6.23
C PRO A 12 0.33 -20.14 7.34
N SER A 13 0.38 -21.47 7.36
CA SER A 13 1.15 -22.23 8.36
C SER A 13 2.64 -21.93 8.30
N GLN A 14 3.15 -21.64 7.09
CA GLN A 14 4.52 -21.22 6.82
C GLN A 14 4.51 -20.02 5.89
N LEU A 15 5.45 -19.10 6.12
CA LEU A 15 5.76 -18.07 5.14
C LEU A 15 6.70 -18.67 4.08
N GLU A 16 6.67 -18.09 2.89
CA GLU A 16 7.73 -18.36 1.91
C GLU A 16 9.10 -17.99 2.51
N SER A 17 10.16 -18.70 2.13
CA SER A 17 11.49 -18.50 2.72
C SER A 17 12.41 -17.59 1.89
N LYS A 18 12.05 -17.33 0.62
CA LYS A 18 12.86 -16.58 -0.35
C LYS A 18 12.14 -15.33 -0.82
N TYR A 19 11.89 -14.40 0.10
CA TYR A 19 11.22 -13.14 -0.19
C TYR A 19 12.13 -11.90 -0.19
N ASP A 20 13.43 -12.08 0.01
CA ASP A 20 14.41 -10.99 0.03
C ASP A 20 14.40 -10.23 -1.30
N PHE A 21 14.38 -8.90 -1.25
CA PHE A 21 14.19 -8.06 -2.42
C PHE A 21 15.51 -7.43 -2.87
N ASP A 22 16.34 -8.16 -3.62
CA ASP A 22 17.54 -7.56 -4.21
C ASP A 22 17.17 -6.65 -5.39
N TRP A 23 16.97 -5.36 -5.12
CA TRP A 23 16.63 -4.37 -6.14
C TRP A 23 17.73 -4.20 -7.20
N LYS A 24 19.00 -4.48 -6.87
CA LYS A 24 20.13 -4.36 -7.82
C LYS A 24 20.07 -5.45 -8.89
N SER A 25 19.42 -6.57 -8.60
CA SER A 25 19.18 -7.64 -9.56
C SER A 25 18.07 -7.32 -10.58
N LYS A 26 17.31 -6.22 -10.38
CA LYS A 26 16.13 -5.88 -11.18
C LYS A 26 16.44 -4.71 -12.13
N SER A 27 16.44 -4.97 -13.45
CA SER A 27 16.80 -3.97 -14.48
C SER A 27 15.87 -2.75 -14.55
N HIS A 28 14.64 -2.88 -14.07
CA HIS A 28 13.66 -1.78 -14.04
C HIS A 28 13.71 -0.96 -12.73
N GLU A 29 14.52 -1.35 -11.76
CA GLU A 29 14.67 -0.63 -10.49
C GLU A 29 15.82 0.39 -10.56
N TRP A 30 15.75 1.39 -9.68
CA TRP A 30 16.77 2.43 -9.55
C TRP A 30 16.85 2.89 -8.09
N SER A 31 17.94 3.53 -7.72
CA SER A 31 18.06 4.21 -6.43
C SER A 31 18.07 5.73 -6.64
N ASN A 32 17.48 6.45 -5.69
CA ASN A 32 17.55 7.90 -5.61
C ASN A 32 17.66 8.31 -4.14
N THR A 33 18.89 8.35 -3.65
CA THR A 33 19.25 8.71 -2.27
C THR A 33 19.33 10.22 -2.05
N ASN A 34 19.36 11.02 -3.12
CA ASN A 34 19.54 12.47 -3.05
C ASN A 34 18.22 13.23 -2.95
N ALA A 35 17.11 12.60 -3.35
CA ALA A 35 15.79 13.19 -3.22
C ALA A 35 15.39 13.31 -1.75
N LYS A 36 14.86 14.49 -1.39
CA LYS A 36 14.22 14.70 -0.08
C LYS A 36 12.74 14.39 -0.19
N SER A 37 12.20 13.74 0.84
CA SER A 37 10.76 13.56 0.97
C SER A 37 10.12 14.81 1.57
N ASP A 38 9.07 15.30 0.92
CA ASP A 38 8.24 16.42 1.40
C ASP A 38 6.93 15.91 2.00
N PHE A 39 6.42 14.78 1.52
CA PHE A 39 5.18 14.16 1.96
C PHE A 39 5.21 12.64 1.81
N LEU A 40 4.23 11.97 2.39
CA LEU A 40 4.00 10.53 2.30
C LEU A 40 2.75 10.27 1.46
N GLN A 41 2.81 9.31 0.55
CA GLN A 41 1.64 8.76 -0.14
C GLN A 41 1.32 7.39 0.43
N PHE A 42 0.17 7.26 1.07
CA PHE A 42 -0.38 5.98 1.50
C PHE A 42 -1.23 5.38 0.38
N THR A 43 -0.88 4.17 -0.06
CA THR A 43 -1.51 3.51 -1.20
C THR A 43 -2.30 2.30 -0.75
N LEU A 44 -3.59 2.28 -1.05
CA LEU A 44 -4.46 1.11 -0.90
C LEU A 44 -4.65 0.46 -2.28
N SER A 45 -4.45 -0.86 -2.37
CA SER A 45 -4.72 -1.64 -3.59
C SER A 45 -6.04 -2.39 -3.46
N TRP A 46 -6.81 -2.43 -4.55
CA TRP A 46 -8.06 -3.16 -4.62
C TRP A 46 -7.85 -4.59 -5.12
N THR A 47 -7.97 -5.54 -4.18
CA THR A 47 -7.65 -6.95 -4.42
C THR A 47 -8.39 -7.56 -5.61
N PRO A 48 -9.72 -7.41 -5.79
CA PRO A 48 -10.42 -8.00 -6.93
C PRO A 48 -9.84 -7.62 -8.30
N THR A 49 -9.48 -6.35 -8.52
CA THR A 49 -8.89 -5.92 -9.80
C THR A 49 -7.44 -6.41 -9.92
N TYR A 50 -6.68 -6.33 -8.83
CA TYR A 50 -5.30 -6.85 -8.79
C TYR A 50 -5.25 -8.34 -9.16
N CYS A 51 -6.02 -9.17 -8.46
CA CYS A 51 -6.06 -10.62 -8.70
C CYS A 51 -6.57 -10.97 -10.10
N ALA A 52 -7.53 -10.22 -10.65
CA ALA A 52 -8.00 -10.41 -12.02
C ALA A 52 -6.96 -10.04 -13.10
N SER A 53 -5.91 -9.29 -12.75
CA SER A 53 -4.82 -8.94 -13.67
C SER A 53 -3.66 -9.93 -13.67
N LEU A 54 -3.61 -10.85 -12.70
CA LEU A 54 -2.52 -11.79 -12.55
C LEU A 54 -2.68 -13.00 -13.49
N SER A 55 -1.56 -13.51 -13.97
CA SER A 55 -1.53 -14.83 -14.61
C SER A 55 -1.76 -15.94 -13.60
N GLN A 56 -2.27 -17.09 -14.05
CA GLN A 56 -2.52 -18.24 -13.16
C GLN A 56 -1.23 -18.75 -12.49
N ALA A 57 -0.06 -18.49 -13.05
CA ALA A 57 1.22 -18.98 -12.54
C ALA A 57 1.82 -18.16 -11.37
N ALA A 58 1.24 -17.02 -11.00
CA ALA A 58 1.82 -16.13 -10.00
C ALA A 58 1.59 -16.66 -8.56
N ARG A 59 2.60 -17.34 -8.00
CA ARG A 59 2.53 -18.00 -6.68
C ARG A 59 2.59 -17.02 -5.51
N ASP A 60 3.38 -15.95 -5.64
CA ASP A 60 3.63 -14.92 -4.61
C ASP A 60 2.36 -14.13 -4.18
N HIS A 61 1.21 -14.41 -4.81
CA HIS A 61 -0.08 -13.77 -4.60
C HIS A 61 -1.18 -14.75 -4.16
N GLU A 62 -0.83 -16.02 -3.90
CA GLU A 62 -1.80 -17.05 -3.55
C GLU A 62 -2.58 -16.70 -2.27
N PHE A 63 -1.89 -16.18 -1.25
CA PHE A 63 -2.55 -15.77 -0.02
C PHE A 63 -3.59 -14.66 -0.25
N GLN A 64 -3.24 -13.63 -1.03
CA GLN A 64 -4.15 -12.53 -1.34
C GLN A 64 -5.31 -12.95 -2.26
N CYS A 65 -5.05 -13.79 -3.26
CA CYS A 65 -5.97 -13.99 -4.38
C CYS A 65 -6.70 -15.33 -4.37
N ARG A 66 -6.22 -16.32 -3.62
CA ARG A 66 -6.71 -17.71 -3.68
C ARG A 66 -6.94 -18.36 -2.33
N SER A 67 -6.58 -17.71 -1.22
CA SER A 67 -6.94 -18.20 0.10
C SER A 67 -8.43 -17.99 0.39
N SER A 68 -8.89 -18.51 1.53
CA SER A 68 -10.25 -18.26 2.02
C SER A 68 -10.45 -16.83 2.53
N ASN A 69 -9.37 -16.03 2.60
CA ASN A 69 -9.46 -14.62 2.98
C ASN A 69 -10.08 -13.80 1.84
N ASN A 70 -11.25 -13.22 2.09
CA ASN A 70 -11.92 -12.33 1.12
C ASN A 70 -11.43 -10.88 1.26
N PHE A 71 -10.19 -10.64 0.84
CA PHE A 71 -9.57 -9.31 0.90
C PHE A 71 -10.29 -8.30 0.01
N GLY A 72 -10.54 -7.11 0.55
CA GLY A 72 -10.98 -5.94 -0.21
C GLY A 72 -9.79 -5.04 -0.50
N PHE A 73 -9.79 -3.84 0.09
CA PHE A 73 -8.61 -3.01 0.14
C PHE A 73 -7.55 -3.66 1.03
N ILE A 74 -6.33 -3.69 0.51
CA ILE A 74 -5.12 -4.01 1.28
C ILE A 74 -4.18 -2.82 1.17
N VAL A 75 -3.24 -2.72 2.11
CA VAL A 75 -2.18 -1.71 1.99
C VAL A 75 -1.18 -2.19 0.95
N HIS A 76 -0.97 -1.37 -0.07
CA HIS A 76 0.15 -1.54 -0.99
C HIS A 76 1.41 -1.02 -0.31
N GLY A 77 1.41 0.22 0.20
CA GLY A 77 2.58 0.80 0.83
C GLY A 77 2.41 2.24 1.32
N LEU A 78 3.48 2.78 1.89
CA LEU A 78 3.58 4.17 2.33
C LEU A 78 4.87 4.78 1.75
N TRP A 79 4.73 5.62 0.74
CA TRP A 79 5.85 6.02 -0.09
C TRP A 79 6.28 7.45 0.23
N PRO A 80 7.54 7.69 0.61
CA PRO A 80 8.09 9.03 0.67
C PRO A 80 8.12 9.65 -0.73
N GLN A 81 7.48 10.80 -0.88
CA GLN A 81 7.33 11.52 -2.14
C GLN A 81 8.04 12.87 -2.07
N ALA A 82 8.52 13.34 -3.22
CA ALA A 82 9.11 14.66 -3.42
C ALA A 82 8.10 15.54 -4.16
N SER A 83 7.78 16.71 -3.62
CA SER A 83 6.77 17.62 -4.16
C SER A 83 7.12 18.23 -5.52
N LYS A 84 8.40 18.21 -5.88
CA LYS A 84 8.94 18.74 -7.15
C LYS A 84 9.36 17.66 -8.13
N ALA A 85 9.02 16.40 -7.87
CA ALA A 85 9.30 15.32 -8.80
C ALA A 85 8.59 15.55 -10.13
N LEU A 86 9.31 15.37 -11.24
CA LEU A 86 8.74 15.47 -12.59
C LEU A 86 8.45 14.09 -13.18
N SER A 87 9.03 13.07 -12.57
CA SER A 87 8.84 11.67 -12.91
C SER A 87 8.90 10.82 -11.65
N VAL A 88 8.38 9.59 -11.77
CA VAL A 88 8.51 8.55 -10.75
C VAL A 88 9.97 8.36 -10.27
N ARG A 89 10.97 8.60 -11.14
CA ARG A 89 12.38 8.43 -10.80
C ARG A 89 12.92 9.49 -9.86
N ASP A 90 12.27 10.65 -9.78
CA ASP A 90 12.71 11.78 -8.97
C ASP A 90 12.33 11.64 -7.50
N HIS A 91 11.49 10.66 -7.16
CA HIS A 91 11.14 10.33 -5.78
C HIS A 91 12.25 9.53 -5.07
N PRO A 92 12.37 9.67 -3.74
CA PRO A 92 13.26 8.84 -2.94
C PRO A 92 12.96 7.35 -3.14
N ARG A 93 14.01 6.55 -3.41
CA ARG A 93 13.86 5.11 -3.64
C ARG A 93 15.13 4.35 -3.31
N ASN A 94 15.01 3.14 -2.74
CA ASN A 94 16.11 2.23 -2.42
C ASN A 94 17.26 2.96 -1.70
N CYS A 95 16.94 3.65 -0.59
CA CYS A 95 17.84 4.62 0.03
C CYS A 95 18.90 3.98 0.94
N ARG A 96 18.65 2.75 1.42
CA ARG A 96 19.60 1.94 2.18
C ARG A 96 19.54 0.50 1.71
N ASN A 97 20.67 -0.21 1.79
CA ASN A 97 20.68 -1.66 1.64
C ASN A 97 20.29 -2.26 2.99
N GLU A 98 19.21 -3.03 3.01
CA GLU A 98 18.71 -3.71 4.22
C GLU A 98 18.80 -5.22 4.03
N GLN A 99 18.62 -5.95 5.13
CA GLN A 99 18.53 -7.40 5.10
C GLN A 99 17.07 -7.85 5.07
N GLN A 100 16.88 -9.12 4.73
CA GLN A 100 15.59 -9.80 4.85
C GLN A 100 14.95 -9.57 6.23
N LEU A 101 13.68 -9.17 6.24
CA LEU A 101 12.91 -8.94 7.45
C LEU A 101 12.62 -10.25 8.19
N ASN A 102 12.58 -10.16 9.52
CA ASN A 102 12.19 -11.29 10.37
C ASN A 102 10.73 -11.70 10.09
N ALA A 103 10.51 -13.00 9.91
CA ALA A 103 9.19 -13.62 9.71
C ALA A 103 8.13 -13.18 10.74
N THR A 104 8.52 -12.92 11.99
CA THR A 104 7.62 -12.45 13.05
C THR A 104 7.06 -11.07 12.73
N LEU A 105 7.89 -10.16 12.21
CA LEU A 105 7.46 -8.83 11.81
C LEU A 105 6.51 -8.92 10.61
N ILE A 106 6.86 -9.74 9.61
CA ILE A 106 6.01 -9.96 8.43
C ILE A 106 4.63 -10.51 8.83
N LYS A 107 4.58 -11.55 9.67
CA LYS A 107 3.32 -12.16 10.13
C LYS A 107 2.38 -11.17 10.80
N ARG A 108 2.92 -10.19 11.54
CA ARG A 108 2.11 -9.16 12.21
C ARG A 108 1.29 -8.34 11.21
N PHE A 109 1.87 -7.97 10.07
CA PHE A 109 1.23 -7.08 9.10
C PHE A 109 0.60 -7.82 7.90
N TYR A 110 0.74 -9.13 7.85
CA TYR A 110 0.34 -9.97 6.71
C TYR A 110 -1.15 -9.86 6.33
N CYS A 111 -2.03 -9.64 7.31
CA CYS A 111 -3.46 -9.46 7.05
C CYS A 111 -3.83 -8.10 6.47
N MET A 112 -2.93 -7.13 6.57
CA MET A 112 -3.06 -5.81 5.97
C MET A 112 -2.29 -5.72 4.65
N MET A 113 -1.19 -6.47 4.53
CA MET A 113 -0.28 -6.54 3.38
C MET A 113 -0.01 -8.03 3.03
N PRO A 114 -0.87 -8.68 2.23
CA PRO A 114 -0.94 -10.15 2.11
C PRO A 114 0.12 -10.79 1.20
N SER A 115 1.38 -10.40 1.37
CA SER A 115 2.52 -11.00 0.67
C SER A 115 3.85 -10.64 1.36
N GLU A 116 4.73 -11.63 1.55
CA GLU A 116 6.06 -11.45 2.12
C GLU A 116 6.92 -10.57 1.22
N HIS A 117 6.85 -10.82 -0.10
CA HIS A 117 7.54 -10.03 -1.12
C HIS A 117 7.05 -8.59 -1.13
N LEU A 118 5.75 -8.35 -0.97
CA LEU A 118 5.20 -7.01 -0.83
C LEU A 118 5.80 -6.31 0.39
N ILE A 119 5.68 -6.91 1.57
CA ILE A 119 6.18 -6.32 2.82
C ILE A 119 7.69 -6.04 2.73
N GLN A 120 8.49 -7.00 2.28
CA GLN A 120 9.94 -6.82 2.13
C GLN A 120 10.27 -5.69 1.16
N SER A 121 9.70 -5.73 -0.06
CA SER A 121 10.04 -4.76 -1.09
C SER A 121 9.56 -3.35 -0.75
N GLU A 122 8.45 -3.19 -0.04
CA GLU A 122 7.95 -1.90 0.42
C GLU A 122 8.86 -1.28 1.47
N TRP A 123 9.41 -2.09 2.38
CA TRP A 123 10.42 -1.61 3.31
C TRP A 123 11.68 -1.14 2.57
N GLU A 124 12.27 -2.02 1.77
CA GLU A 124 13.54 -1.74 1.09
C GLU A 124 13.45 -0.56 0.12
N LYS A 125 12.41 -0.54 -0.73
CA LYS A 125 12.22 0.48 -1.76
C LYS A 125 11.85 1.83 -1.20
N HIS A 126 10.98 1.86 -0.19
CA HIS A 126 10.28 3.08 0.22
C HIS A 126 10.53 3.42 1.69
N GLY A 127 10.34 2.47 2.59
CA GLY A 127 10.51 2.69 4.03
C GLY A 127 11.91 3.20 4.41
N THR A 128 12.96 2.66 3.78
CA THR A 128 14.36 3.06 4.04
C THR A 128 14.67 4.53 3.79
N CYS A 129 13.84 5.23 3.00
CA CYS A 129 14.07 6.61 2.61
C CYS A 129 13.59 7.65 3.64
N GLN A 130 12.73 7.25 4.60
CA GLN A 130 12.14 8.19 5.57
C GLN A 130 12.14 7.67 7.01
N PHE A 131 12.29 6.35 7.20
CA PHE A 131 12.20 5.72 8.51
C PHE A 131 13.54 5.11 8.92
N THR A 132 13.82 5.10 10.22
CA THR A 132 15.05 4.49 10.75
C THR A 132 14.92 2.98 10.83
N THR A 133 13.75 2.45 11.21
CA THR A 133 13.53 1.01 11.38
C THR A 133 12.30 0.52 10.60
N ALA A 134 12.32 -0.75 10.20
CA ALA A 134 11.17 -1.40 9.55
C ALA A 134 9.95 -1.43 10.48
N THR A 135 10.16 -1.65 11.78
CA THR A 135 9.10 -1.63 12.79
C THR A 135 8.37 -0.28 12.79
N ASP A 136 9.09 0.84 12.82
CA ASP A 136 8.47 2.17 12.83
C ASP A 136 7.70 2.45 11.54
N TYR A 137 8.22 1.99 10.40
CA TYR A 137 7.56 2.10 9.10
C TYR A 137 6.21 1.38 9.10
N PHE A 138 6.18 0.09 9.45
CA PHE A 138 4.95 -0.68 9.43
C PHE A 138 3.97 -0.31 10.54
N LEU A 139 4.44 0.13 11.71
CA LEU A 139 3.58 0.71 12.75
C LEU A 139 2.94 2.02 12.28
N THR A 140 3.67 2.84 11.52
CA THR A 140 3.10 4.06 10.93
C THR A 140 2.01 3.72 9.91
N ILE A 141 2.26 2.72 9.06
CA ILE A 141 1.26 2.19 8.13
C ILE A 141 0.01 1.70 8.87
N GLU A 142 0.18 0.88 9.90
CA GLU A 142 -0.91 0.33 10.72
C GLU A 142 -1.74 1.45 11.35
N ASN A 143 -1.09 2.46 11.94
CA ASN A 143 -1.77 3.61 12.54
C ASN A 143 -2.57 4.41 11.50
N ILE A 144 -2.01 4.66 10.31
CA ILE A 144 -2.72 5.34 9.23
C ILE A 144 -3.93 4.52 8.80
N TYR A 145 -3.74 3.22 8.55
CA TYR A 145 -4.80 2.30 8.11
C TYR A 145 -5.95 2.23 9.11
N GLN A 146 -5.65 2.10 10.41
CA GLN A 146 -6.65 2.05 11.48
C GLN A 146 -7.38 3.38 11.70
N SER A 147 -6.72 4.51 11.40
CA SER A 147 -7.34 5.84 11.53
C SER A 147 -8.29 6.20 10.38
N LEU A 148 -8.22 5.46 9.28
CA LEU A 148 -8.97 5.74 8.05
C LEU A 148 -10.23 4.87 7.99
N ASN A 149 -11.39 5.50 7.85
CA ASN A 149 -12.63 4.79 7.57
C ASN A 149 -12.70 4.42 6.09
N ILE A 150 -12.43 3.16 5.76
CA ILE A 150 -12.41 2.66 4.39
C ILE A 150 -13.83 2.20 3.99
N PRO A 151 -14.43 2.75 2.90
CA PRO A 151 -15.77 2.38 2.46
C PRO A 151 -15.82 0.95 1.91
N ASP A 152 -16.96 0.28 2.10
CA ASP A 152 -17.26 -0.96 1.37
C ASP A 152 -17.67 -0.65 -0.06
N ILE A 153 -16.69 -0.59 -0.95
CA ILE A 153 -16.93 -0.29 -2.37
C ILE A 153 -17.63 -1.43 -3.11
N ARG A 154 -17.75 -2.64 -2.53
CA ARG A 154 -18.54 -3.73 -3.14
C ARG A 154 -20.03 -3.43 -3.13
N SER A 155 -20.50 -2.58 -2.21
CA SER A 155 -21.90 -2.18 -2.14
C SER A 155 -22.26 -1.06 -3.13
N ILE A 156 -21.27 -0.54 -3.87
CA ILE A 156 -21.47 0.54 -4.85
C ILE A 156 -21.70 -0.09 -6.22
N ASN A 157 -22.88 0.15 -6.80
CA ASN A 157 -23.18 -0.28 -8.16
C ASN A 157 -22.40 0.57 -9.17
N ASN A 158 -21.68 -0.07 -10.10
CA ASN A 158 -20.87 0.57 -11.15
C ASN A 158 -19.95 1.69 -10.60
N PRO A 159 -19.01 1.36 -9.71
CA PRO A 159 -18.22 2.36 -9.02
C PRO A 159 -17.30 3.09 -10.01
N THR A 160 -17.44 4.40 -10.08
CA THR A 160 -16.54 5.33 -10.79
C THR A 160 -15.50 5.90 -9.82
N ALA A 161 -14.40 6.44 -10.37
CA ALA A 161 -13.39 7.14 -9.57
C ALA A 161 -14.01 8.23 -8.66
N THR A 162 -14.97 8.99 -9.18
CA THR A 162 -15.67 10.03 -8.42
C THR A 162 -16.52 9.45 -7.29
N THR A 163 -17.29 8.39 -7.55
CA THR A 163 -18.13 7.76 -6.50
C THR A 163 -17.29 7.13 -5.40
N ILE A 164 -16.16 6.51 -5.75
CA ILE A 164 -15.21 5.93 -4.79
C ILE A 164 -14.56 7.05 -3.98
N LYS A 165 -14.06 8.10 -4.63
CA LYS A 165 -13.48 9.26 -3.94
C LYS A 165 -14.47 9.88 -2.96
N ASN A 166 -15.71 10.09 -3.38
CA ASN A 166 -16.74 10.68 -2.53
C ASN A 166 -17.12 9.79 -1.34
N SER A 167 -17.08 8.46 -1.48
CA SER A 167 -17.34 7.56 -0.35
C SER A 167 -16.21 7.55 0.69
N PHE A 168 -14.96 7.76 0.28
CA PHE A 168 -13.87 8.02 1.24
C PHE A 168 -14.05 9.36 1.95
N LEU A 169 -14.38 10.43 1.20
CA LEU A 169 -14.56 11.77 1.77
C LEU A 169 -15.74 11.82 2.76
N SER A 170 -16.84 11.12 2.48
CA SER A 170 -18.00 11.10 3.38
C SER A 170 -17.73 10.40 4.71
N LEU A 171 -16.88 9.38 4.72
CA LEU A 171 -16.50 8.63 5.93
C LEU A 171 -15.34 9.27 6.71
N ASN A 172 -14.61 10.20 6.11
CA ASN A 172 -13.42 10.82 6.70
C ASN A 172 -13.51 12.35 6.62
N PRO A 173 -14.25 13.03 7.51
CA PRO A 173 -14.51 14.48 7.39
C PRO A 173 -13.27 15.39 7.40
N LYS A 174 -12.13 14.90 7.90
CA LYS A 174 -10.84 15.62 7.87
C LYS A 174 -10.08 15.44 6.56
N LEU A 175 -10.40 14.41 5.77
CA LEU A 175 -9.83 14.16 4.45
C LEU A 175 -10.50 15.10 3.44
N PHE A 176 -9.70 15.86 2.70
CA PHE A 176 -10.20 16.80 1.69
C PHE A 176 -9.86 16.32 0.28
N SER A 177 -10.61 16.83 -0.71
CA SER A 177 -10.60 16.30 -2.08
C SER A 177 -9.20 16.24 -2.71
N SER A 178 -8.34 17.24 -2.51
CA SER A 178 -6.99 17.23 -3.10
C SER A 178 -6.02 16.27 -2.41
N ALA A 179 -6.33 15.76 -1.21
CA ALA A 179 -5.51 14.80 -0.48
C ALA A 179 -5.77 13.33 -0.87
N ILE A 180 -6.68 13.08 -1.81
CA ILE A 180 -7.03 11.73 -2.26
C ILE A 180 -7.11 11.67 -3.79
N GLN A 181 -6.48 10.64 -4.34
CA GLN A 181 -6.50 10.28 -5.76
C GLN A 181 -6.99 8.84 -5.92
N VAL A 182 -7.78 8.59 -6.96
CA VAL A 182 -8.31 7.26 -7.28
C VAL A 182 -7.80 6.86 -8.66
N SER A 183 -7.16 5.70 -8.75
CA SER A 183 -6.61 5.14 -9.98
C SER A 183 -7.52 4.02 -10.49
N MET A 184 -7.93 4.12 -11.75
CA MET A 184 -8.70 3.10 -12.46
C MET A 184 -7.80 2.42 -13.50
N ASP A 185 -8.06 1.15 -13.82
CA ASP A 185 -7.40 0.49 -14.95
C ASP A 185 -8.02 0.92 -16.30
N SER A 186 -7.45 0.43 -17.40
CA SER A 186 -7.92 0.73 -18.76
C SER A 186 -9.34 0.21 -19.05
N SER A 187 -9.88 -0.65 -18.19
CA SER A 187 -11.25 -1.18 -18.26
C SER A 187 -12.18 -0.50 -17.25
N ASN A 188 -11.79 0.65 -16.69
CA ASN A 188 -12.53 1.41 -15.68
C ASN A 188 -12.83 0.61 -14.40
N ARG A 189 -11.95 -0.30 -14.00
CA ARG A 189 -12.03 -0.99 -12.70
C ARG A 189 -11.09 -0.32 -11.71
N LEU A 190 -11.49 -0.24 -10.44
CA LEU A 190 -10.65 0.36 -9.42
C LEU A 190 -9.34 -0.41 -9.28
N LYS A 191 -8.20 0.28 -9.36
CA LYS A 191 -6.88 -0.28 -9.03
C LYS A 191 -6.46 0.11 -7.63
N GLU A 192 -6.34 1.42 -7.40
CA GLU A 192 -5.70 1.95 -6.20
C GLU A 192 -6.38 3.23 -5.72
N VAL A 193 -6.25 3.48 -4.42
CA VAL A 193 -6.59 4.76 -3.78
C VAL A 193 -5.35 5.27 -3.07
N ASN A 194 -4.91 6.47 -3.43
CA ASN A 194 -3.75 7.13 -2.87
C ASN A 194 -4.21 8.27 -1.97
N ILE A 195 -3.69 8.33 -0.75
CA ILE A 195 -3.98 9.37 0.23
C ILE A 195 -2.68 10.00 0.70
N CYS A 196 -2.59 11.31 0.62
CA CYS A 196 -1.34 12.02 0.90
C CYS A 196 -1.34 12.68 2.27
N TYR A 197 -0.20 12.51 2.95
CA TYR A 197 0.05 13.00 4.30
C TYR A 197 1.33 13.81 4.32
N LYS A 198 1.37 14.89 5.09
CA LYS A 198 2.64 15.48 5.52
C LYS A 198 3.43 14.46 6.34
N LEU A 199 4.72 14.74 6.57
CA LEU A 199 5.57 13.88 7.42
C LEU A 199 5.08 13.82 8.89
N ASP A 200 4.28 14.78 9.34
CA ASP A 200 3.60 14.80 10.65
C ASP A 200 2.24 14.09 10.64
N LYS A 201 1.90 13.40 9.55
CA LYS A 201 0.71 12.55 9.38
C LYS A 201 -0.60 13.33 9.32
N GLN A 202 -0.56 14.65 9.12
CA GLN A 202 -1.73 15.43 8.71
C GLN A 202 -1.98 15.28 7.20
N PHE A 203 -3.24 15.35 6.75
CA PHE A 203 -3.55 15.33 5.32
C PHE A 203 -2.90 16.51 4.57
N VAL A 204 -2.42 16.24 3.36
CA VAL A 204 -1.89 17.24 2.41
C VAL A 204 -2.40 16.92 1.02
N SER A 205 -2.49 17.93 0.15
CA SER A 205 -2.77 17.68 -1.26
C SER A 205 -1.72 16.73 -1.85
N CYS A 206 -2.17 15.70 -2.57
CA CYS A 206 -1.28 14.90 -3.40
C CYS A 206 -0.72 15.82 -4.48
N SER A 207 0.58 16.13 -4.41
CA SER A 207 1.26 16.91 -5.46
C SER A 207 1.08 16.17 -6.79
N SER A 208 0.65 16.89 -7.82
CA SER A 208 0.47 16.37 -9.18
C SER A 208 1.79 16.35 -9.93
#